data_AF-A0A4Y2JDA6-F1
#
_entry.id   AF-A0A4Y2JDA6-F1
#
_cell.length_a   1.000
_cell.length_b   1.000
_cell.length_c   1.000
_cell.angle_alpha   90.00
_cell.angle_beta   90.00
_cell.angle_gamma   90.00
#
_symmetry.space_group_name_H-M   'P 1'
#
loop_
_entity.id
_entity.type
_entity.pdbx_description
1 polymer ?
#
loop_
_entity_poly.entity_id
_entity_poly.type
_entity_poly.pdbx_seq_one_letter_code
_entity_poly.pdbx_strand_id
1 'polypeptide(L)'
;MWNNVTNDSNDFEYNLGNGVIKSGRIASGYYETPIDILNSLPEYIKIQMNYNKHSEKVKLQLSNGAILKLSDRLTENLGFVPGENVVRDSTLSIESPFITDPNVDLYLLCIYTDIIQPEIAGGVFAPLLRIGTVKGKDGDMIHEIFDRPHYCPVSRKYFQSIEIVIRTHTGRFVSFDREVTF
;
A
#
# COMPACT_ATOMS: atom_id res chain seq x y z
N MET A 1 5.03 -13.44 0.98
CA MET A 1 5.74 -12.23 0.55
C MET A 1 4.81 -11.10 0.92
N TRP A 2 5.21 -10.14 1.75
CA TRP A 2 4.34 -8.99 2.01
C TRP A 2 4.55 -7.99 0.87
N ASN A 3 3.58 -7.89 -0.01
CA ASN A 3 3.69 -7.00 -1.17
C ASN A 3 3.15 -5.63 -0.78
N ASN A 4 4.00 -4.61 -0.92
CA ASN A 4 3.57 -3.23 -0.76
C ASN A 4 3.00 -2.61 -2.06
N VAL A 5 3.16 -3.34 -3.16
CA VAL A 5 2.43 -3.16 -4.41
C VAL A 5 1.78 -4.49 -4.81
N THR A 6 0.46 -4.54 -4.84
CA THR A 6 -0.35 -5.74 -5.11
C THR A 6 -1.03 -5.67 -6.48
N ASN A 7 -1.63 -6.77 -6.96
CA ASN A 7 -2.32 -6.82 -8.26
C ASN A 7 -3.55 -5.89 -8.34
N ASP A 8 -4.15 -5.54 -7.21
CA ASP A 8 -5.27 -4.58 -7.15
C ASP A 8 -4.80 -3.12 -7.08
N SER A 9 -3.49 -2.90 -7.00
CA SER A 9 -2.92 -1.59 -6.73
C SER A 9 -1.73 -1.20 -7.60
N ASN A 10 -1.36 -2.03 -8.58
CA ASN A 10 -0.19 -1.82 -9.44
C ASN A 10 -0.47 -1.08 -10.75
N ASP A 11 -1.67 -0.55 -10.95
CA ASP A 11 -2.09 0.08 -12.19
C ASP A 11 -1.78 1.59 -12.26
N PHE A 12 -1.57 2.05 -13.48
CA PHE A 12 -1.46 3.47 -13.80
C PHE A 12 -2.03 3.74 -15.20
N GLU A 13 -2.46 4.97 -15.42
CA GLU A 13 -2.94 5.50 -16.69
C GLU A 13 -2.18 6.77 -17.04
N TYR A 14 -1.90 6.98 -18.32
CA TYR A 14 -1.25 8.18 -18.78
C TYR A 14 -1.77 8.64 -20.15
N ASN A 15 -1.70 9.95 -20.37
CA ASN A 15 -1.93 10.60 -21.66
C ASN A 15 -0.75 11.53 -21.92
N LEU A 16 -0.14 11.46 -23.10
CA LEU A 16 1.03 12.28 -23.44
C LEU A 16 0.64 13.59 -24.15
N GLY A 17 -0.57 14.10 -23.91
CA GLY A 17 -1.11 15.31 -24.54
C GLY A 17 -1.60 15.12 -25.97
N ASN A 18 -1.74 13.87 -26.44
CA ASN A 18 -2.25 13.54 -27.77
C ASN A 18 -3.72 13.09 -27.75
N GLY A 19 -4.38 13.13 -26.59
CA GLY A 19 -5.76 12.68 -26.42
C GLY A 19 -5.91 11.16 -26.28
N VAL A 20 -4.83 10.38 -26.39
CA VAL A 20 -4.85 8.92 -26.26
C VAL A 20 -4.45 8.54 -24.84
N ILE A 21 -5.38 7.92 -24.12
CA ILE A 21 -5.13 7.35 -22.80
C ILE A 21 -4.57 5.93 -23.00
N LYS A 22 -3.46 5.65 -22.33
CA LYS A 22 -2.87 4.31 -22.22
C LYS A 22 -2.84 3.91 -20.76
N SER A 23 -2.98 2.63 -20.50
CA SER A 23 -2.84 2.04 -19.17
C SER A 23 -1.68 1.06 -19.14
N GLY A 24 -1.14 0.85 -17.95
CA GLY A 24 -0.10 -0.12 -17.69
C GLY A 24 -0.15 -0.60 -16.25
N ARG A 25 0.69 -1.58 -15.93
CA ARG A 25 0.88 -2.10 -14.59
C ARG A 25 2.36 -2.22 -14.31
N ILE A 26 2.78 -1.89 -13.10
CA ILE A 26 4.11 -2.25 -12.60
C ILE A 26 4.06 -3.68 -12.02
N ALA A 27 5.21 -4.32 -11.83
CA ALA A 27 5.24 -5.64 -11.23
C ALA A 27 4.65 -5.59 -9.81
N SER A 28 3.85 -6.58 -9.42
CA SER A 28 3.48 -6.72 -8.02
C SER A 28 4.66 -7.30 -7.25
N GLY A 29 4.87 -6.81 -6.02
CA GLY A 29 6.00 -7.23 -5.22
C GLY A 29 6.28 -6.29 -4.05
N TYR A 30 7.43 -6.52 -3.43
CA TYR A 30 7.98 -5.67 -2.40
C TYR A 30 8.99 -4.68 -3.00
N TYR A 31 8.70 -3.39 -2.86
CA TYR A 31 9.56 -2.29 -3.25
C TYR A 31 10.20 -1.67 -2.01
N GLU A 32 11.51 -1.82 -1.85
CA GLU A 32 12.21 -1.41 -0.63
C GLU A 32 12.25 0.12 -0.49
N THR A 33 12.44 0.84 -1.60
CA THR A 33 12.56 2.29 -1.62
C THR A 33 11.57 2.95 -2.57
N PRO A 34 11.25 4.24 -2.36
CA PRO A 34 10.47 5.03 -3.32
C PRO A 34 11.02 4.98 -4.74
N ILE A 35 12.35 4.95 -4.87
CA ILE A 35 13.06 4.93 -6.15
C ILE A 35 12.75 3.62 -6.90
N ASP A 36 12.60 2.50 -6.21
CA ASP A 36 12.28 1.22 -6.86
C ASP A 36 10.90 1.28 -7.53
N ILE A 37 9.93 1.94 -6.88
CA ILE A 37 8.60 2.17 -7.49
C ILE A 37 8.75 3.09 -8.70
N LEU A 38 9.46 4.21 -8.58
CA LEU A 38 9.65 5.15 -9.68
C LEU A 38 10.34 4.52 -10.90
N ASN A 39 11.37 3.69 -10.68
CA ASN A 39 12.09 2.98 -11.73
C ASN A 39 11.23 1.92 -12.45
N SER A 40 10.16 1.44 -11.80
CA SER A 40 9.24 0.48 -12.41
C SER A 40 8.15 1.13 -13.26
N LEU A 41 7.92 2.45 -13.09
CA LEU A 41 7.02 3.21 -13.94
C LEU A 41 7.70 3.54 -15.27
N PRO A 42 6.94 3.64 -16.38
CA PRO A 42 7.53 3.92 -17.68
C PRO A 42 8.08 5.34 -17.74
N GLU A 43 9.31 5.46 -18.26
CA GLU A 43 9.95 6.74 -18.50
C GLU A 43 9.44 7.37 -19.80
N TYR A 44 8.85 8.56 -19.70
CA TYR A 44 8.48 9.37 -20.85
C TYR A 44 9.06 10.78 -20.69
N ILE A 45 9.55 11.36 -21.79
CA ILE A 45 10.09 12.74 -21.78
C ILE A 45 9.08 13.74 -21.18
N LYS A 46 7.79 13.50 -21.41
CA LYS A 46 6.71 14.38 -20.92
C LYS A 46 6.28 14.14 -19.46
N ILE A 47 6.76 13.08 -18.83
CA ILE A 47 6.42 12.66 -17.46
C ILE A 47 7.73 12.42 -16.70
N GLN A 48 8.15 13.39 -15.90
CA GLN A 48 9.37 13.27 -15.10
C GLN A 48 9.02 13.16 -13.63
N MET A 49 9.57 12.13 -12.97
CA MET A 49 9.42 11.90 -11.53
C MET A 49 10.80 11.88 -10.90
N ASN A 50 10.99 12.66 -9.85
CA ASN A 50 12.28 12.74 -9.15
C ASN A 50 12.05 12.60 -7.65
N TYR A 51 12.82 11.72 -7.01
CA TYR A 51 12.81 11.58 -5.55
C TYR A 51 13.93 12.44 -4.94
N ASN A 52 13.58 13.30 -4.00
CA ASN A 52 14.54 14.07 -3.23
C ASN A 52 14.89 13.33 -1.93
N LYS A 53 16.13 12.84 -1.83
CA LYS A 53 16.61 12.10 -0.66
C LYS A 53 16.65 12.90 0.64
N HIS A 54 16.69 14.23 0.58
CA HIS A 54 16.75 15.08 1.78
C HIS A 54 15.36 15.41 2.33
N SER A 55 14.41 15.74 1.44
CA SER A 55 13.02 15.99 1.86
C SER A 55 12.18 14.71 1.95
N GLU A 56 12.69 13.59 1.44
CA GLU A 56 11.99 12.31 1.31
C GLU A 56 10.69 12.43 0.50
N LYS A 57 10.67 13.31 -0.50
CA LYS A 57 9.48 13.64 -1.29
C LYS A 57 9.69 13.41 -2.77
N VAL A 58 8.59 13.11 -3.48
CA VAL A 58 8.57 12.95 -4.93
C VAL A 58 8.11 14.24 -5.59
N LYS A 59 8.85 14.66 -6.61
CA LYS A 59 8.49 15.77 -7.49
C LYS A 59 8.07 15.24 -8.85
N LEU A 60 6.82 15.46 -9.22
CA LEU A 60 6.24 15.13 -10.52
C LEU A 60 6.21 16.37 -11.42
N GLN A 61 6.67 16.22 -12.65
CA GLN A 61 6.64 17.26 -13.68
C GLN A 61 5.99 16.71 -14.94
N LEU A 62 4.96 17.39 -15.40
CA LEU A 62 4.18 17.03 -16.58
C LEU A 62 4.21 18.20 -17.57
N SER A 63 4.33 17.88 -18.87
CA SER A 63 4.44 18.89 -19.94
C SER A 63 3.42 18.66 -21.04
N ASN A 64 3.04 19.75 -21.73
CA ASN A 64 2.20 19.73 -22.94
C ASN A 64 0.90 18.92 -22.80
N GLY A 65 0.09 19.21 -21.78
CA GLY A 65 -1.20 18.53 -21.54
C GLY A 65 -1.07 17.05 -21.15
N ALA A 66 0.11 16.61 -20.74
CA ALA A 66 0.30 15.25 -20.25
C ALA A 66 -0.43 15.05 -18.90
N ILE A 67 -0.98 13.85 -18.73
CA ILE A 67 -1.69 13.41 -17.53
C ILE A 67 -1.06 12.10 -17.09
N LEU A 68 -0.80 11.97 -15.79
CA LEU A 68 -0.49 10.71 -15.13
C LEU A 68 -1.54 10.50 -14.04
N LYS A 69 -2.14 9.32 -14.01
CA LYS A 69 -3.01 8.86 -12.96
C LYS A 69 -2.45 7.55 -12.42
N LEU A 70 -2.23 7.52 -11.13
CA LEU A 70 -1.77 6.33 -10.42
C LEU A 70 -2.95 5.72 -9.67
N SER A 71 -2.91 4.43 -9.39
CA SER A 71 -3.78 3.83 -8.40
C SER A 71 -3.70 4.59 -7.06
N ASP A 72 -4.73 4.48 -6.24
CA ASP A 72 -4.75 5.17 -4.93
C ASP A 72 -3.57 4.75 -4.05
N ARG A 73 -3.08 3.52 -4.17
CA ARG A 73 -1.90 3.06 -3.42
C ARG A 73 -0.60 3.59 -3.94
N LEU A 74 -0.38 3.55 -5.25
CA LEU A 74 0.85 4.12 -5.80
C LEU A 74 0.90 5.62 -5.51
N THR A 75 -0.25 6.27 -5.55
CA THR A 75 -0.43 7.64 -5.06
C THR A 75 0.01 7.80 -3.60
N GLU A 76 -0.56 7.03 -2.68
CA GLU A 76 -0.23 7.06 -1.24
C GLU A 76 1.25 6.75 -0.98
N ASN A 77 1.75 5.66 -1.58
CA ASN A 77 3.14 5.22 -1.46
C ASN A 77 4.11 6.30 -1.94
N LEU A 78 3.73 7.10 -2.95
CA LEU A 78 4.52 8.21 -3.47
C LEU A 78 4.33 9.53 -2.69
N GLY A 79 3.56 9.52 -1.59
CA GLY A 79 3.35 10.67 -0.70
C GLY A 79 2.28 11.67 -1.18
N PHE A 80 1.46 11.28 -2.15
CA PHE A 80 0.38 12.10 -2.71
C PHE A 80 -1.00 11.69 -2.17
N VAL A 81 -2.01 12.54 -2.39
CA VAL A 81 -3.39 12.29 -1.94
C VAL A 81 -4.21 11.61 -3.04
N PRO A 82 -4.86 10.45 -2.78
CA PRO A 82 -5.77 9.80 -3.71
C PRO A 82 -6.85 10.74 -4.23
N GLY A 83 -7.21 10.61 -5.51
CA GLY A 83 -8.24 11.43 -6.15
C GLY A 83 -7.84 12.87 -6.49
N GLU A 84 -6.77 13.41 -5.93
CA GLU A 84 -6.27 14.77 -6.23
C GLU A 84 -5.20 14.80 -7.34
N ASN A 85 -4.65 13.64 -7.71
CA ASN A 85 -3.45 13.51 -8.55
C ASN A 85 -3.63 13.66 -10.06
N VAL A 86 -4.78 14.17 -10.53
CA VAL A 86 -4.92 14.47 -11.95
C VAL A 86 -4.28 15.83 -12.22
N VAL A 87 -2.97 15.84 -12.44
CA VAL A 87 -2.26 17.03 -12.91
C VAL A 87 -2.67 17.25 -14.37
N ARG A 88 -3.41 18.34 -14.61
CA ARG A 88 -4.06 18.58 -15.92
C ARG A 88 -3.35 19.55 -16.84
N ASP A 89 -2.28 20.25 -16.42
CA ASP A 89 -1.65 21.21 -17.33
C ASP A 89 -0.22 21.64 -16.97
N SER A 90 0.40 22.35 -17.92
CA SER A 90 1.69 22.05 -18.55
C SER A 90 2.93 22.84 -18.10
N THR A 91 2.91 23.44 -16.91
CA THR A 91 4.06 24.23 -16.43
C THR A 91 4.33 24.13 -14.93
N LEU A 92 3.59 23.31 -14.18
CA LEU A 92 3.78 23.20 -12.74
C LEU A 92 4.43 21.86 -12.37
N SER A 93 5.59 21.95 -11.71
CA SER A 93 6.11 20.83 -10.95
C SER A 93 5.33 20.71 -9.63
N ILE A 94 4.83 19.53 -9.31
CA ILE A 94 4.12 19.27 -8.06
C ILE A 94 5.01 18.39 -7.20
N GLU A 95 5.25 18.84 -5.97
CA GLU A 95 5.92 18.03 -4.95
C GLU A 95 4.86 17.33 -4.10
N SER A 96 5.17 16.11 -3.67
CA SER A 96 4.31 15.34 -2.79
C SER A 96 4.06 16.09 -1.47
N PRO A 97 2.80 16.25 -1.03
CA PRO A 97 2.49 16.91 0.23
C PRO A 97 3.10 16.17 1.42
N PHE A 98 3.18 14.85 1.35
CA PHE A 98 3.72 13.98 2.40
C PHE A 98 5.05 13.34 1.99
N ILE A 99 5.78 12.86 3.00
CA ILE A 99 6.96 12.01 2.77
C ILE A 99 6.55 10.75 2.04
N THR A 100 7.49 10.22 1.28
CA THR A 100 7.30 9.04 0.46
C THR A 100 7.62 7.79 1.24
N ASP A 101 6.69 6.84 1.25
CA ASP A 101 6.81 5.64 2.05
C ASP A 101 6.13 4.45 1.34
N PRO A 102 6.92 3.54 0.75
CA PRO A 102 6.39 2.34 0.11
C PRO A 102 5.54 1.47 1.05
N ASN A 103 5.75 1.54 2.37
CA ASN A 103 5.13 0.66 3.36
C ASN A 103 4.05 1.37 4.18
N VAL A 104 3.58 2.54 3.75
CA VAL A 104 2.66 3.42 4.50
C VAL A 104 1.46 2.67 5.08
N ASP A 105 0.95 1.67 4.36
CA ASP A 105 -0.22 0.93 4.79
C ASP A 105 0.08 -0.32 5.65
N LEU A 106 1.32 -0.80 5.64
CA LEU A 106 1.64 -2.13 6.11
C LEU A 106 2.28 -2.17 7.51
N TYR A 107 2.52 -1.03 8.17
CA TYR A 107 3.13 -1.00 9.50
C TYR A 107 2.39 -1.80 10.58
N LEU A 108 1.08 -1.94 10.42
CA LEU A 108 0.20 -2.58 11.39
C LEU A 108 -0.65 -3.64 10.71
N LEU A 109 -0.63 -4.84 11.28
CA LEU A 109 -1.50 -5.95 10.89
C LEU A 109 -2.55 -6.16 11.97
N CYS A 110 -3.80 -5.96 11.60
CA CYS A 110 -4.97 -6.27 12.38
C CYS A 110 -5.37 -7.74 12.13
N ILE A 111 -5.31 -8.55 13.18
CA ILE A 111 -5.60 -9.99 13.14
C ILE A 111 -7.02 -10.20 13.67
N TYR A 112 -7.92 -10.59 12.79
CA TYR A 112 -9.31 -10.92 13.11
C TYR A 112 -9.50 -12.42 13.15
N THR A 113 -10.45 -12.89 13.96
CA THR A 113 -10.80 -14.31 14.00
C THR A 113 -12.25 -14.52 14.38
N ASP A 114 -12.87 -15.58 13.87
CA ASP A 114 -14.29 -15.85 14.07
C ASP A 114 -14.64 -16.41 15.47
N ILE A 115 -13.65 -16.77 16.28
CA ILE A 115 -13.85 -17.28 17.66
C ILE A 115 -13.87 -16.19 18.73
N ILE A 116 -13.40 -14.97 18.43
CA ILE A 116 -13.40 -13.87 19.40
C ILE A 116 -14.76 -13.20 19.38
N GLN A 117 -15.29 -12.91 20.58
CA GLN A 117 -16.49 -12.10 20.71
C GLN A 117 -16.19 -10.69 20.18
N PRO A 118 -16.99 -10.14 19.24
CA PRO A 118 -16.77 -8.80 18.74
C PRO A 118 -16.79 -7.76 19.87
N GLU A 119 -15.81 -6.87 19.87
CA GLU A 119 -15.68 -5.76 20.80
C GLU A 119 -15.38 -4.46 20.04
N ILE A 120 -15.52 -3.32 20.71
CA ILE A 120 -15.16 -2.03 20.13
C ILE A 120 -13.63 -1.91 20.15
N ALA A 121 -13.03 -1.89 18.97
CA ALA A 121 -11.61 -1.62 18.76
C ALA A 121 -11.46 -0.32 17.97
N GLY A 122 -11.01 0.75 18.65
CA GLY A 122 -11.03 2.10 18.09
C GLY A 122 -12.47 2.56 17.82
N GLY A 123 -12.82 2.73 16.54
CA GLY A 123 -14.17 3.12 16.09
C GLY A 123 -14.99 2.00 15.45
N VAL A 124 -14.51 0.74 15.48
CA VAL A 124 -15.13 -0.39 14.78
C VAL A 124 -15.52 -1.47 15.79
N PHE A 125 -16.70 -2.07 15.60
CA PHE A 125 -17.12 -3.26 16.33
C PHE A 125 -16.71 -4.51 15.55
N ALA A 126 -15.69 -5.24 16.03
CA ALA A 126 -15.08 -6.33 15.28
C ALA A 126 -14.49 -7.40 16.19
N PRO A 127 -14.39 -8.66 15.72
CA PRO A 127 -13.75 -9.74 16.46
C PRO A 127 -12.22 -9.70 16.28
N LEU A 128 -11.62 -8.61 16.77
CA LEU A 128 -10.19 -8.35 16.70
C LEU A 128 -9.46 -9.15 17.78
N LEU A 129 -8.54 -10.03 17.37
CA LEU A 129 -7.70 -10.79 18.29
C LEU A 129 -6.50 -9.98 18.75
N ARG A 130 -5.85 -9.26 17.83
CA ARG A 130 -4.62 -8.50 18.12
C ARG A 130 -4.27 -7.54 16.99
N ILE A 131 -3.54 -6.48 17.31
CA ILE A 131 -2.80 -5.66 16.35
C ILE A 131 -1.30 -5.94 16.55
N GLY A 132 -0.62 -6.34 15.49
CA GLY A 132 0.83 -6.55 15.46
C GLY A 132 1.54 -5.47 14.66
N THR A 133 2.76 -5.10 15.07
CA THR A 133 3.63 -4.22 14.27
C THR A 133 4.44 -5.05 13.31
N VAL A 134 4.50 -4.63 12.04
CA VAL A 134 5.38 -5.30 11.07
C VAL A 134 6.82 -4.86 11.30
N LYS A 135 7.72 -5.84 11.31
CA LYS A 135 9.16 -5.67 11.51
C LYS A 135 9.90 -6.40 10.40
N GLY A 136 11.12 -5.95 10.13
CA GLY A 136 11.97 -6.54 9.09
C GLY A 136 11.51 -6.19 7.67
N LYS A 137 12.06 -6.91 6.70
CA LYS A 137 11.81 -6.78 5.27
C LYS A 137 11.12 -8.01 4.73
N ASP A 138 10.70 -7.94 3.48
CA ASP A 138 10.15 -9.11 2.81
C ASP A 138 11.16 -10.28 2.81
N GLY A 139 10.65 -11.48 3.10
CA GLY A 139 11.46 -12.69 3.21
C GLY A 139 12.07 -12.94 4.59
N ASP A 140 12.08 -11.95 5.49
CA ASP A 140 12.60 -12.13 6.84
C ASP A 140 11.68 -13.04 7.67
N MET A 141 12.29 -13.93 8.46
CA MET A 141 11.58 -14.68 9.49
C MET A 141 11.62 -13.89 10.80
N ILE A 142 10.47 -13.32 11.17
CA ILE A 142 10.32 -12.55 12.40
C ILE A 142 9.74 -13.44 13.49
N HIS A 143 10.42 -13.51 14.63
CA HIS A 143 9.93 -14.16 15.83
C HIS A 143 9.60 -13.10 16.89
N GLU A 144 8.33 -13.03 17.29
CA GLU A 144 7.87 -12.11 18.33
C GLU A 144 7.31 -12.88 19.53
N ILE A 145 7.90 -12.62 20.69
CA ILE A 145 7.45 -13.20 21.97
C ILE A 145 6.58 -12.18 22.66
N PHE A 146 5.38 -12.59 23.05
CA PHE A 146 4.46 -11.78 23.85
C PHE A 146 4.54 -12.24 25.30
N ASP A 147 5.31 -11.53 26.13
CA ASP A 147 5.58 -11.89 27.53
C ASP A 147 4.31 -11.92 28.41
N ARG A 148 3.27 -11.17 28.01
CA ARG A 148 2.00 -11.07 28.74
C ARG A 148 0.89 -11.79 27.97
N PRO A 149 0.22 -12.78 28.58
CA PRO A 149 -0.96 -13.40 27.99
C PRO A 149 -2.02 -12.36 27.67
N HIS A 150 -2.59 -12.43 26.47
CA HIS A 150 -3.72 -11.60 26.04
C HIS A 150 -4.97 -12.47 26.04
N TYR A 151 -5.82 -12.24 27.03
CA TYR A 151 -7.10 -12.95 27.15
C TYR A 151 -8.19 -12.15 26.43
N CYS A 152 -8.91 -12.82 25.54
CA CYS A 152 -10.06 -12.27 24.84
C CYS A 152 -11.29 -13.12 25.11
N PRO A 153 -12.49 -12.52 25.23
CA PRO A 153 -13.71 -13.30 25.32
C PRO A 153 -13.98 -14.06 24.03
N VAL A 154 -14.46 -15.29 24.15
CA VAL A 154 -14.79 -16.14 23.00
C VAL A 154 -16.28 -16.09 22.68
N SER A 155 -16.62 -16.05 21.40
CA SER A 155 -18.00 -16.04 20.89
C SER A 155 -18.68 -17.41 21.02
N ARG A 156 -17.90 -18.50 21.06
CA ARG A 156 -18.38 -19.88 21.11
C ARG A 156 -17.41 -20.80 21.87
N LYS A 157 -17.97 -21.80 22.54
CA LYS A 157 -17.21 -22.78 23.35
C LYS A 157 -16.70 -23.98 22.55
N TYR A 158 -17.43 -24.35 21.49
CA TYR A 158 -17.11 -25.49 20.65
C TYR A 158 -16.98 -25.02 19.21
N PHE A 159 -15.88 -25.39 18.57
CA PHE A 159 -15.58 -25.05 17.18
C PHE A 159 -14.70 -26.14 16.58
N GLN A 160 -14.89 -26.42 15.29
CA GLN A 160 -14.07 -27.38 14.54
C GLN A 160 -13.00 -26.69 13.70
N SER A 161 -13.21 -25.41 13.36
CA SER A 161 -12.30 -24.57 12.59
C SER A 161 -12.17 -23.19 13.25
N ILE A 162 -11.05 -22.54 12.97
CA ILE A 162 -10.78 -21.14 13.30
C ILE A 162 -10.44 -20.46 11.98
N GLU A 163 -11.15 -19.39 11.66
CA GLU A 163 -10.80 -18.52 10.55
C GLU A 163 -9.94 -17.38 11.07
N ILE A 164 -8.87 -17.06 10.34
CA ILE A 164 -8.00 -15.91 10.62
C ILE A 164 -7.98 -15.03 9.39
N VAL A 165 -8.31 -13.76 9.58
CA VAL A 165 -8.26 -12.74 8.54
C VAL A 165 -7.28 -11.68 8.98
N ILE A 166 -6.25 -11.44 8.16
CA ILE A 166 -5.30 -10.35 8.41
C ILE A 166 -5.66 -9.19 7.50
N ARG A 167 -5.74 -8.01 8.11
CA ARG A 167 -5.92 -6.76 7.38
C ARG A 167 -4.89 -5.75 7.81
N THR A 168 -4.62 -4.78 6.95
CA THR A 168 -3.90 -3.58 7.33
C THR A 168 -4.76 -2.70 8.24
N HIS A 169 -4.15 -1.67 8.83
CA HIS A 169 -4.88 -0.71 9.66
C HIS A 169 -5.96 0.09 8.90
N THR A 170 -5.86 0.20 7.58
CA THR A 170 -6.92 0.78 6.72
C THR A 170 -8.00 -0.24 6.33
N GLY A 171 -7.90 -1.48 6.81
CA GLY A 171 -8.89 -2.54 6.60
C GLY A 171 -8.71 -3.34 5.31
N ARG A 172 -7.62 -3.14 4.55
CA ARG A 172 -7.37 -3.90 3.32
C ARG A 172 -6.84 -5.30 3.64
N PHE A 173 -7.20 -6.28 2.82
CA PHE A 173 -6.82 -7.66 3.06
C PHE A 173 -5.32 -7.88 2.81
N VAL A 174 -4.67 -8.65 3.69
CA VAL A 174 -3.28 -9.07 3.53
C VAL A 174 -3.26 -10.57 3.28
N SER A 175 -2.83 -10.98 2.08
CA SER A 175 -2.81 -12.39 1.70
C SER A 175 -1.69 -13.17 2.39
N PHE A 176 -1.96 -14.43 2.71
CA PHE A 176 -0.97 -15.39 3.17
C PHE A 176 -0.18 -16.01 2.01
N ASP A 177 -0.72 -15.98 0.80
CA ASP A 177 -0.17 -16.71 -0.33
C ASP A 177 1.02 -15.99 -0.97
N ARG A 178 2.02 -16.79 -1.35
CA ARG A 178 3.01 -16.38 -2.36
C ARG A 178 2.33 -16.63 -3.71
N GLU A 179 1.96 -15.58 -4.43
CA GLU A 179 1.70 -15.75 -5.86
C GLU A 179 3.03 -16.13 -6.53
N VAL A 180 3.30 -17.43 -6.62
CA VAL A 180 4.34 -17.97 -7.49
C VAL A 180 3.71 -18.02 -8.87
N THR A 181 3.97 -17.01 -9.68
CA THR A 181 3.68 -17.08 -11.12
C THR A 181 4.66 -18.09 -11.72
N PHE A 182 4.15 -19.23 -12.19
CA PHE A 182 4.90 -20.21 -12.97
C PHE A 182 4.98 -19.79 -14.44
#